data_AF-A0A9E2ESU0-F1
#
_entry.id   AF-A0A9E2ESU0-F1
#
_cell.length_a   1.000
_cell.length_b   1.000
_cell.length_c   1.000
_cell.angle_alpha   90.00
_cell.angle_beta   90.00
_cell.angle_gamma   90.00
#
_symmetry.space_group_name_H-M   'P 1'
#
loop_
_entity.id
_entity.type
_entity.pdbx_description
1 polymer ?
#
loop_
_entity_poly.entity_id
_entity_poly.type
_entity_poly.pdbx_seq_one_letter_code
_entity_poly.pdbx_strand_id
1 'polypeptide(L)'
;MINRLPFLISILFLTVIGCSDGDIIDINLDFDKVLERCGDENGDSYVIFDTRSDPDESLTLLFPVNATTNAIFNPTTTPLEGTLTINGTSTRFNYRTYDGDPSGLICEDIPDSGVNIIEDYEASNGTAAYTSVFVDDDNDNIPSVLEDLNNNGDLEDDDSDGDGIPNYKDADDDNDNVPTKDENPDPDMNGDISDAQNTDGVDEPDYLDTDDDNDGVITRYEDENLNENLFDDFVVGSTSPRFLDPALSDTFVNDDFNPNSFTRTVTVTFIIQDVDIEILSADALEMGTYERLFDL
;
A
#
# COMPACT_ATOMS: atom_id res chain seq x y z
N MET A 1 77.20 -9.24 67.96
CA MET A 1 76.35 -8.03 67.80
C MET A 1 76.68 -7.47 66.42
N ILE A 2 75.84 -7.45 65.39
CA ILE A 2 74.37 -7.46 65.28
C ILE A 2 74.01 -8.22 63.98
N ASN A 3 73.07 -9.16 64.08
CA ASN A 3 72.47 -9.88 62.96
C ASN A 3 71.56 -8.94 62.14
N ARG A 4 71.58 -9.05 60.80
CA ARG A 4 70.55 -8.47 59.93
C ARG A 4 69.90 -9.61 59.14
N LEU A 5 68.64 -9.85 59.48
CA LEU A 5 67.72 -10.86 58.97
C LEU A 5 67.20 -10.47 57.57
N PRO A 6 66.97 -11.40 56.63
CA PRO A 6 66.36 -11.09 55.34
C PRO A 6 64.83 -10.95 55.47
N PHE A 7 64.27 -9.92 54.84
CA PHE A 7 62.82 -9.66 54.81
C PHE A 7 62.23 -10.29 53.54
N LEU A 8 61.42 -11.33 53.72
CA LEU A 8 60.63 -11.97 52.66
C LEU A 8 59.40 -11.11 52.39
N ILE A 9 59.28 -10.52 51.19
CA ILE A 9 58.03 -9.90 50.72
C ILE A 9 57.31 -10.94 49.85
N SER A 10 56.26 -11.52 50.42
CA SER A 10 55.24 -12.27 49.71
C SER A 10 54.11 -11.30 49.36
N ILE A 11 53.93 -11.01 48.06
CA ILE A 11 52.76 -10.28 47.55
C ILE A 11 52.17 -11.08 46.39
N LEU A 12 51.21 -11.92 46.79
CA LEU A 12 49.93 -12.21 46.16
C LEU A 12 49.78 -11.85 44.67
N PHE A 13 49.87 -12.87 43.82
CA PHE A 13 49.41 -12.85 42.43
C PHE A 13 47.88 -12.77 42.44
N LEU A 14 47.34 -11.58 42.12
CA LEU A 14 45.91 -11.39 41.89
C LEU A 14 45.62 -11.79 40.44
N THR A 15 45.05 -12.98 40.22
CA THR A 15 44.49 -13.38 38.93
C THR A 15 43.22 -12.57 38.71
N VAL A 16 43.31 -11.53 37.89
CA VAL A 16 42.12 -10.92 37.28
C VAL A 16 41.58 -11.88 36.24
N ILE A 17 40.53 -12.62 36.62
CA ILE A 17 39.62 -13.26 35.67
C ILE A 17 38.84 -12.10 35.07
N GLY A 18 39.23 -11.67 33.88
CA GLY A 18 38.41 -10.75 33.11
C GLY A 18 37.12 -11.48 32.74
N CYS A 19 36.01 -11.08 33.34
CA CYS A 19 34.73 -11.24 32.68
C CYS A 19 34.79 -10.33 31.45
N SER A 20 34.79 -10.93 30.25
CA SER A 20 34.41 -10.22 29.04
C SER A 20 32.95 -9.84 29.27
N ASP A 21 32.71 -8.58 29.64
CA ASP A 21 31.37 -8.01 29.57
C ASP A 21 30.98 -8.13 28.10
N GLY A 22 29.89 -8.83 27.83
CA GLY A 22 29.41 -9.02 26.47
C GLY A 22 29.04 -7.65 25.94
N ASP A 23 29.92 -7.05 25.15
CA ASP A 23 29.60 -5.87 24.38
C ASP A 23 28.38 -6.24 23.52
N ILE A 24 27.21 -5.71 23.89
CA ILE A 24 26.01 -5.79 23.06
C ILE A 24 26.35 -4.93 21.84
N ILE A 25 26.67 -5.60 20.73
CA ILE A 25 26.85 -4.95 19.44
C ILE A 25 25.45 -4.57 18.98
N ASP A 26 25.11 -3.29 19.14
CA ASP A 26 23.87 -2.74 18.59
C ASP A 26 24.06 -2.61 17.08
N ILE A 27 23.41 -3.47 16.32
CA ILE A 27 23.47 -3.44 14.86
C ILE A 27 22.53 -2.34 14.39
N ASN A 28 23.09 -1.30 13.76
CA ASN A 28 22.28 -0.29 13.10
C ASN A 28 21.77 -0.84 11.76
N LEU A 29 20.52 -1.30 11.76
CA LEU A 29 19.80 -1.69 10.55
C LEU A 29 19.22 -0.44 9.88
N ASP A 30 20.02 0.16 9.01
CA ASP A 30 19.62 1.28 8.15
C ASP A 30 19.58 0.74 6.72
N PHE A 31 18.41 0.22 6.35
CA PHE A 31 18.06 -0.19 4.99
C PHE A 31 17.23 0.92 4.34
N ASP A 32 17.12 0.93 3.01
CA ASP A 32 16.33 1.96 2.32
C ASP A 32 14.81 1.77 2.45
N LYS A 33 14.38 0.59 2.93
CA LYS A 33 12.98 0.21 3.17
C LYS A 33 12.17 0.13 1.90
N VAL A 34 12.82 -0.04 0.75
CA VAL A 34 12.18 -0.32 -0.53
C VAL A 34 12.26 -1.82 -0.78
N LEU A 35 11.13 -2.50 -0.59
CA LEU A 35 11.07 -3.94 -0.67
C LEU A 35 10.98 -4.40 -2.12
N GLU A 36 11.68 -5.50 -2.39
CA GLU A 36 11.55 -6.29 -3.60
C GLU A 36 10.83 -7.61 -3.30
N ARG A 37 10.25 -8.21 -4.36
CA ARG A 37 9.50 -9.45 -4.26
C ARG A 37 9.92 -10.47 -5.31
N CYS A 38 10.22 -11.69 -4.88
CA CYS A 38 10.26 -12.87 -5.73
C CYS A 38 8.98 -13.71 -5.58
N GLY A 39 8.69 -14.51 -6.62
CA GLY A 39 7.54 -15.42 -6.66
C GLY A 39 6.27 -14.76 -7.20
N ASP A 40 5.33 -15.60 -7.63
CA ASP A 40 4.04 -15.19 -8.16
C ASP A 40 2.89 -15.99 -7.51
N GLU A 41 1.66 -15.60 -7.83
CA GLU A 41 0.42 -16.18 -7.30
C GLU A 41 0.19 -17.66 -7.64
N ASN A 42 0.99 -18.23 -8.56
CA ASN A 42 0.98 -19.62 -8.96
C ASN A 42 2.23 -20.39 -8.46
N GLY A 43 3.15 -19.71 -7.79
CA GLY A 43 4.36 -20.29 -7.21
C GLY A 43 4.11 -20.99 -5.87
N ASP A 44 5.19 -21.48 -5.25
CA ASP A 44 5.12 -22.15 -3.95
C ASP A 44 5.18 -21.15 -2.77
N SER A 45 5.95 -20.07 -2.92
CA SER A 45 6.19 -19.08 -1.88
C SER A 45 6.50 -17.70 -2.44
N TYR A 46 6.11 -16.66 -1.71
CA TYR A 46 6.63 -15.32 -1.87
C TYR A 46 7.91 -15.16 -1.07
N VAL A 47 8.83 -14.36 -1.61
CA VAL A 47 10.01 -13.86 -0.90
C VAL A 47 9.99 -12.35 -0.97
N ILE A 48 9.91 -11.70 0.17
CA ILE A 48 9.95 -10.25 0.33
C ILE A 48 11.27 -9.89 0.97
N PHE A 49 12.01 -8.96 0.38
CA PHE A 49 13.36 -8.69 0.85
C PHE A 49 13.77 -7.23 0.64
N ASP A 50 14.77 -6.84 1.43
CA ASP A 50 15.51 -5.59 1.31
C ASP A 50 17.00 -5.95 1.33
N THR A 51 17.81 -5.27 0.52
CA THR A 51 19.27 -5.46 0.50
C THR A 51 19.97 -4.12 0.64
N ARG A 52 21.14 -4.14 1.27
CA ARG A 52 22.05 -2.98 1.29
C ARG A 52 23.47 -3.42 0.95
N SER A 53 24.30 -2.47 0.54
CA SER A 53 25.65 -2.71 -0.01
C SER A 53 26.81 -2.12 0.80
N ASP A 54 26.54 -1.45 1.92
CA ASP A 54 27.58 -0.94 2.84
C ASP A 54 27.10 -1.01 4.30
N PRO A 55 27.34 -2.12 5.01
CA PRO A 55 27.88 -3.40 4.53
C PRO A 55 26.89 -4.20 3.66
N ASP A 56 27.36 -5.23 2.97
CA ASP A 56 26.53 -6.15 2.17
C ASP A 56 25.65 -7.03 3.06
N GLU A 57 24.35 -6.76 3.10
CA GLU A 57 23.39 -7.41 4.01
C GLU A 57 22.00 -7.53 3.40
N SER A 58 21.16 -8.42 3.95
CA SER A 58 19.76 -8.55 3.55
C SER A 58 18.82 -8.83 4.72
N LEU A 59 17.59 -8.34 4.59
CA LEU A 59 16.43 -8.80 5.34
C LEU A 59 15.55 -9.60 4.38
N THR A 60 15.14 -10.80 4.76
CA THR A 60 14.39 -11.68 3.85
C THR A 60 13.27 -12.39 4.60
N LEU A 61 12.04 -12.19 4.13
CA LEU A 61 10.83 -12.83 4.62
C LEU A 61 10.26 -13.75 3.55
N LEU A 62 10.18 -15.05 3.83
CA LEU A 62 9.57 -16.05 2.97
C LEU A 62 8.26 -16.54 3.59
N PHE A 63 7.21 -16.68 2.78
CA PHE A 63 5.93 -17.27 3.19
C PHE A 63 5.20 -17.95 2.03
N PRO A 64 4.32 -18.94 2.29
CA PRO A 64 3.69 -19.72 1.24
C PRO A 64 2.65 -18.91 0.46
N VAL A 65 2.50 -19.24 -0.83
CA VAL A 65 1.43 -18.75 -1.69
C VAL A 65 0.12 -19.45 -1.34
N ASN A 66 -0.94 -18.67 -1.10
CA ASN A 66 -2.31 -19.13 -0.89
C ASN A 66 -3.28 -17.94 -1.06
N ALA A 67 -4.59 -18.19 -0.96
CA ALA A 67 -5.61 -17.15 -1.14
C ALA A 67 -5.40 -15.93 -0.22
N THR A 68 -5.05 -16.13 1.05
CA THR A 68 -4.82 -15.04 2.00
C THR A 68 -3.57 -14.25 1.66
N THR A 69 -2.46 -14.91 1.31
CA THR A 69 -1.21 -14.21 0.98
C THR A 69 -1.21 -13.59 -0.41
N ASN A 70 -2.05 -14.07 -1.33
CA ASN A 70 -2.29 -13.40 -2.61
C ASN A 70 -3.03 -12.08 -2.43
N ALA A 71 -4.00 -12.04 -1.51
CA ALA A 71 -4.75 -10.82 -1.20
C ALA A 71 -3.87 -9.68 -0.66
N ILE A 72 -2.74 -9.99 -0.02
CA ILE A 72 -1.76 -8.98 0.43
C ILE A 72 -1.29 -8.11 -0.76
N PHE A 73 -1.09 -8.71 -1.93
CA PHE A 73 -0.57 -8.01 -3.11
C PHE A 73 -1.65 -7.58 -4.09
N ASN A 74 -2.90 -7.98 -3.88
CA ASN A 74 -4.07 -7.62 -4.67
C ASN A 74 -5.33 -7.64 -3.79
N PRO A 75 -5.48 -6.70 -2.85
CA PRO A 75 -6.61 -6.67 -1.94
C PRO A 75 -7.86 -6.14 -2.65
N THR A 76 -9.03 -6.56 -2.17
CA THR A 76 -10.35 -6.02 -2.58
C THR A 76 -10.92 -5.03 -1.58
N THR A 77 -10.24 -4.86 -0.43
CA THR A 77 -10.60 -3.91 0.61
C THR A 77 -9.37 -3.13 1.02
N THR A 78 -9.55 -1.90 1.50
CA THR A 78 -8.42 -1.08 1.94
C THR A 78 -8.74 -0.30 3.22
N PRO A 79 -7.83 -0.29 4.22
CA PRO A 79 -6.60 -1.08 4.31
C PRO A 79 -6.87 -2.58 4.56
N LEU A 80 -6.09 -3.46 3.93
CA LEU A 80 -6.04 -4.89 4.28
C LEU A 80 -4.89 -5.14 5.25
N GLU A 81 -5.22 -5.52 6.47
CA GLU A 81 -4.25 -5.77 7.55
C GLU A 81 -4.26 -7.22 8.03
N GLY A 82 -3.09 -7.69 8.46
CA GLY A 82 -3.00 -9.01 9.08
C GLY A 82 -1.60 -9.36 9.54
N THR A 83 -1.45 -10.62 9.96
CA THR A 83 -0.18 -11.13 10.47
C THR A 83 0.14 -12.52 9.92
N LEU A 84 1.43 -12.78 9.75
CA LEU A 84 1.99 -14.07 9.40
C LEU A 84 2.85 -14.56 10.57
N THR A 85 2.55 -15.73 11.12
CA THR A 85 3.39 -16.33 12.17
C THR A 85 4.69 -16.85 11.58
N ILE A 86 5.82 -16.36 12.09
CA ILE A 86 7.15 -16.87 11.75
C ILE A 86 7.38 -18.15 12.56
N ASN A 87 7.79 -19.22 11.88
CA ASN A 87 7.88 -20.55 12.49
C ASN A 87 9.14 -21.34 12.09
N GLY A 88 10.08 -20.72 11.36
CA GLY A 88 11.31 -21.34 10.90
C GLY A 88 11.13 -22.49 9.90
N THR A 89 9.92 -22.66 9.32
CA THR A 89 9.62 -23.73 8.37
C THR A 89 8.90 -23.19 7.12
N SER A 90 7.58 -23.00 7.17
CA SER A 90 6.80 -22.46 6.06
C SER A 90 6.94 -20.95 5.92
N THR A 91 7.05 -20.26 7.06
CA THR A 91 7.23 -18.81 7.13
C THR A 91 8.53 -18.56 7.85
N ARG A 92 9.47 -17.93 7.16
CA ARG A 92 10.87 -17.79 7.60
C ARG A 92 11.29 -16.34 7.46
N PHE A 93 12.02 -15.86 8.45
CA PHE A 93 12.65 -14.56 8.40
C PHE A 93 14.14 -14.73 8.67
N ASN A 94 14.96 -14.17 7.78
CA ASN A 94 16.41 -14.25 7.84
C ASN A 94 17.00 -12.84 7.75
N TYR A 95 17.95 -12.55 8.64
CA TYR A 95 18.90 -11.47 8.48
C TYR A 95 20.26 -12.07 8.12
N ARG A 96 20.86 -11.63 7.01
CA ARG A 96 22.11 -12.19 6.49
C ARG A 96 23.14 -11.12 6.20
N THR A 97 24.40 -11.50 6.33
CA THR A 97 25.56 -10.70 5.94
C THR A 97 26.37 -11.45 4.87
N TYR A 98 27.05 -10.71 4.00
CA TYR A 98 27.68 -11.26 2.80
C TYR A 98 29.10 -10.72 2.58
N ASP A 99 29.89 -11.44 1.78
CA ASP A 99 31.23 -11.00 1.33
C ASP A 99 31.20 -10.18 0.02
N GLY A 100 30.00 -9.88 -0.47
CA GLY A 100 29.70 -9.06 -1.64
C GLY A 100 28.20 -8.84 -1.82
N ASP A 101 27.82 -8.07 -2.84
CA ASP A 101 26.44 -7.64 -3.13
C ASP A 101 25.45 -8.82 -3.23
N PRO A 102 24.44 -8.91 -2.34
CA PRO A 102 23.50 -10.03 -2.31
C PRO A 102 22.33 -9.92 -3.29
N SER A 103 22.17 -8.82 -4.03
CA SER A 103 21.03 -8.59 -4.93
C SER A 103 20.81 -9.73 -5.93
N GLY A 104 21.90 -10.29 -6.48
CA GLY A 104 21.87 -11.42 -7.42
C GLY A 104 21.72 -12.82 -6.79
N LEU A 105 21.46 -12.93 -5.49
CA LEU A 105 21.38 -14.22 -4.77
C LEU A 105 19.94 -14.62 -4.41
N ILE A 106 19.05 -13.65 -4.13
CA ILE A 106 17.79 -13.91 -3.43
C ILE A 106 16.70 -14.46 -4.37
N CYS A 107 16.52 -13.86 -5.56
CA CYS A 107 15.49 -14.27 -6.53
C CYS A 107 15.99 -15.16 -7.68
N GLU A 108 17.31 -15.38 -7.79
CA GLU A 108 17.88 -15.97 -9.00
C GLU A 108 17.84 -17.50 -8.99
N ASP A 109 17.38 -18.09 -10.10
CA ASP A 109 17.45 -19.54 -10.33
C ASP A 109 18.90 -20.06 -10.34
N ILE A 110 19.83 -19.22 -10.82
CA ILE A 110 21.26 -19.49 -10.88
C ILE A 110 22.00 -18.29 -10.28
N PRO A 111 22.28 -18.31 -8.97
CA PRO A 111 22.97 -17.21 -8.31
C PRO A 111 24.44 -17.11 -8.74
N ASP A 112 24.98 -15.90 -8.69
CA ASP A 112 26.38 -15.65 -8.99
C ASP A 112 27.30 -16.38 -8.01
N SER A 113 28.30 -17.11 -8.54
CA SER A 113 29.21 -17.92 -7.72
C SER A 113 30.22 -17.11 -6.88
N GLY A 114 30.14 -15.78 -6.93
CA GLY A 114 31.12 -14.86 -6.35
C GLY A 114 30.79 -14.39 -4.94
N VAL A 115 29.54 -14.56 -4.49
CA VAL A 115 29.03 -14.02 -3.22
C VAL A 115 28.69 -15.18 -2.27
N ASN A 116 29.22 -15.11 -1.05
CA ASN A 116 29.01 -16.08 0.01
C ASN A 116 28.33 -15.41 1.20
N ILE A 117 27.43 -16.17 1.84
CA ILE A 117 26.85 -15.80 3.14
C ILE A 117 27.95 -15.91 4.20
N ILE A 118 28.19 -14.82 4.94
CA ILE A 118 29.12 -14.80 6.08
C ILE A 118 28.37 -15.24 7.34
N GLU A 119 27.23 -14.62 7.63
CA GLU A 119 26.37 -14.97 8.76
C GLU A 119 24.92 -15.12 8.30
N ASP A 120 24.21 -16.11 8.86
CA ASP A 120 22.79 -16.36 8.62
C ASP A 120 22.05 -16.43 9.97
N TYR A 121 21.29 -15.40 10.26
CA TYR A 121 20.47 -15.28 11.47
C TYR A 121 19.01 -15.55 11.10
N GLU A 122 18.55 -16.76 11.41
CA GLU A 122 17.17 -17.17 11.15
C GLU A 122 16.32 -17.08 12.42
N ALA A 123 15.17 -16.42 12.32
CA ALA A 123 14.18 -16.40 13.39
C ALA A 123 13.45 -17.74 13.48
N SER A 124 13.39 -18.32 14.68
CA SER A 124 12.59 -19.53 14.95
C SER A 124 11.16 -19.19 15.36
N ASN A 125 10.91 -17.97 15.84
CA ASN A 125 9.58 -17.45 16.15
C ASN A 125 9.48 -15.95 15.90
N GLY A 126 8.26 -15.41 16.02
CA GLY A 126 7.93 -14.01 15.79
C GLY A 126 6.72 -13.86 14.87
N THR A 127 6.46 -12.62 14.47
CA THR A 127 5.34 -12.28 13.59
C THR A 127 5.78 -11.29 12.52
N ALA A 128 5.30 -11.46 11.29
CA ALA A 128 5.35 -10.43 10.26
C ALA A 128 3.95 -9.82 10.11
N ALA A 129 3.77 -8.59 10.57
CA ALA A 129 2.57 -7.81 10.30
C ALA A 129 2.65 -7.21 8.90
N TYR A 130 1.52 -7.15 8.20
CA TYR A 130 1.41 -6.49 6.92
C TYR A 130 0.21 -5.55 6.90
N THR A 131 0.34 -4.46 6.14
CA THR A 131 -0.72 -3.51 5.83
C THR A 131 -0.65 -3.22 4.33
N SER A 132 -1.73 -3.50 3.61
CA SER A 132 -1.84 -3.29 2.16
C SER A 132 -2.85 -2.20 1.90
N VAL A 133 -2.47 -1.18 1.12
CA VAL A 133 -3.32 -0.04 0.79
C VAL A 133 -3.37 0.20 -0.70
N PHE A 134 -4.56 0.56 -1.20
CA PHE A 134 -4.79 1.32 -2.43
C PHE A 134 -5.61 2.55 -2.02
N VAL A 135 -5.57 3.61 -2.81
CA VAL A 135 -6.09 4.91 -2.35
C VAL A 135 -7.26 5.37 -3.19
N ASP A 136 -7.06 5.41 -4.49
CA ASP A 136 -7.97 5.99 -5.49
C ASP A 136 -7.56 5.31 -6.80
N ASP A 137 -8.47 4.51 -7.36
CA ASP A 137 -8.17 3.55 -8.42
C ASP A 137 -8.56 4.11 -9.79
N ASP A 138 -9.72 4.71 -9.95
CA ASP A 138 -10.18 5.44 -11.14
C ASP A 138 -9.58 6.86 -11.25
N ASN A 139 -8.96 7.38 -10.18
CA ASN A 139 -8.38 8.74 -10.12
C ASN A 139 -9.44 9.83 -10.26
N ASP A 140 -10.59 9.65 -9.63
CA ASP A 140 -11.68 10.61 -9.67
C ASP A 140 -11.63 11.66 -8.52
N ASN A 141 -10.62 11.58 -7.65
CA ASN A 141 -10.44 12.37 -6.41
C ASN A 141 -11.33 11.97 -5.23
N ILE A 142 -12.07 10.87 -5.33
CA ILE A 142 -12.71 10.20 -4.21
C ILE A 142 -11.79 9.05 -3.79
N PRO A 143 -11.28 9.05 -2.54
CA PRO A 143 -10.56 7.88 -2.06
C PRO A 143 -11.48 6.66 -2.05
N SER A 144 -11.02 5.52 -2.56
CA SER A 144 -11.77 4.25 -2.64
C SER A 144 -12.37 3.77 -1.32
N VAL A 145 -11.83 4.21 -0.18
CA VAL A 145 -12.43 3.91 1.14
C VAL A 145 -13.73 4.66 1.42
N LEU A 146 -13.96 5.78 0.74
CA LEU A 146 -15.15 6.63 0.90
C LEU A 146 -16.28 6.22 -0.05
N GLU A 147 -15.98 5.37 -1.03
CA GLU A 147 -16.94 4.84 -2.01
C GLU A 147 -17.66 3.58 -1.52
N ASP A 148 -17.39 3.14 -0.28
CA ASP A 148 -18.24 2.22 0.48
C ASP A 148 -19.51 2.95 0.96
N LEU A 149 -20.40 3.27 0.03
CA LEU A 149 -21.59 4.09 0.29
C LEU A 149 -22.46 3.48 1.41
N ASN A 150 -22.53 2.15 1.45
CA ASN A 150 -23.35 1.43 2.40
C ASN A 150 -22.63 1.08 3.73
N ASN A 151 -21.32 1.37 3.84
CA ASN A 151 -20.46 1.16 5.00
C ASN A 151 -20.38 -0.30 5.48
N ASN A 152 -20.40 -1.27 4.56
CA ASN A 152 -20.29 -2.70 4.88
C ASN A 152 -18.85 -3.25 4.80
N GLY A 153 -17.91 -2.47 4.26
CA GLY A 153 -16.51 -2.82 4.03
C GLY A 153 -16.23 -3.66 2.77
N ASP A 154 -17.17 -3.73 1.83
CA ASP A 154 -17.09 -4.49 0.57
C ASP A 154 -17.33 -3.55 -0.63
N LEU A 155 -16.26 -2.90 -1.08
CA LEU A 155 -16.29 -1.96 -2.22
C LEU A 155 -16.75 -2.57 -3.55
N GLU A 156 -16.89 -3.88 -3.64
CA GLU A 156 -17.32 -4.55 -4.88
C GLU A 156 -18.86 -4.58 -5.04
N ASP A 157 -19.63 -4.10 -4.05
CA ASP A 157 -21.10 -4.14 -4.06
C ASP A 157 -21.80 -2.78 -4.13
N ASP A 158 -21.04 -1.69 -4.17
CA ASP A 158 -21.51 -0.33 -4.46
C ASP A 158 -21.26 -0.02 -5.95
N ASP A 159 -22.37 0.12 -6.71
CA ASP A 159 -22.44 0.26 -8.18
C ASP A 159 -23.68 1.13 -8.46
N SER A 160 -23.47 2.44 -8.57
CA SER A 160 -24.54 3.46 -8.57
C SER A 160 -25.39 3.43 -9.83
N ASP A 161 -24.78 3.22 -10.99
CA ASP A 161 -25.47 3.14 -12.29
C ASP A 161 -25.97 1.73 -12.66
N GLY A 162 -25.46 0.69 -11.99
CA GLY A 162 -25.77 -0.71 -12.23
C GLY A 162 -25.16 -1.29 -13.50
N ASP A 163 -24.04 -0.73 -14.00
CA ASP A 163 -23.35 -1.18 -15.20
C ASP A 163 -22.45 -2.41 -14.96
N GLY A 164 -22.19 -2.71 -13.68
CA GLY A 164 -21.41 -3.85 -13.20
C GLY A 164 -19.95 -3.53 -12.88
N ILE A 165 -19.55 -2.26 -12.96
CA ILE A 165 -18.30 -1.72 -12.46
C ILE A 165 -18.60 -1.04 -11.11
N PRO A 166 -17.96 -1.47 -10.01
CA PRO A 166 -18.14 -0.80 -8.73
C PRO A 166 -17.55 0.61 -8.76
N ASN A 167 -18.16 1.55 -8.03
CA ASN A 167 -17.82 2.98 -8.04
C ASN A 167 -16.31 3.25 -7.95
N TYR A 168 -15.61 2.58 -7.02
CA TYR A 168 -14.17 2.77 -6.83
C TYR A 168 -13.24 2.30 -7.97
N LYS A 169 -13.82 1.85 -9.07
CA LYS A 169 -13.15 1.54 -10.33
C LYS A 169 -13.84 2.25 -11.51
N ASP A 170 -14.81 3.11 -11.25
CA ASP A 170 -15.56 3.87 -12.23
C ASP A 170 -15.24 5.35 -12.14
N ALA A 171 -14.91 5.95 -13.29
CA ALA A 171 -14.56 7.36 -13.34
C ALA A 171 -15.78 8.26 -13.57
N ASP A 172 -16.97 7.67 -13.73
CA ASP A 172 -18.26 8.27 -14.08
C ASP A 172 -19.35 7.42 -13.39
N ASP A 173 -19.49 7.60 -12.06
CA ASP A 173 -20.19 6.70 -11.13
C ASP A 173 -21.68 6.47 -11.44
N ASP A 174 -22.32 7.47 -12.05
CA ASP A 174 -23.74 7.47 -12.39
C ASP A 174 -23.99 7.36 -13.91
N ASN A 175 -22.90 7.37 -14.69
CA ASN A 175 -22.86 7.16 -16.13
C ASN A 175 -23.67 8.22 -16.91
N ASP A 176 -23.57 9.47 -16.46
CA ASP A 176 -24.22 10.65 -17.00
C ASP A 176 -23.34 11.45 -17.98
N ASN A 177 -22.15 10.91 -18.28
CA ASN A 177 -21.11 11.45 -19.17
C ASN A 177 -20.37 12.69 -18.64
N VAL A 178 -20.60 13.10 -17.39
CA VAL A 178 -19.74 14.02 -16.67
C VAL A 178 -18.85 13.18 -15.75
N PRO A 179 -17.51 13.19 -15.90
CA PRO A 179 -16.67 12.37 -15.03
C PRO A 179 -16.79 12.82 -13.56
N THR A 180 -16.86 11.87 -12.62
CA THR A 180 -17.00 12.11 -11.16
C THR A 180 -16.08 13.23 -10.66
N LYS A 181 -14.80 13.22 -11.07
CA LYS A 181 -13.82 14.27 -10.70
C LYS A 181 -14.19 15.70 -11.08
N ASP A 182 -14.98 15.87 -12.13
CA ASP A 182 -15.32 17.16 -12.73
C ASP A 182 -16.65 17.70 -12.13
N GLU A 183 -17.30 16.92 -11.26
CA GLU A 183 -18.56 17.22 -10.57
C GLU A 183 -18.36 17.71 -9.13
N ASN A 184 -17.12 18.04 -8.76
CA ASN A 184 -16.73 18.53 -7.44
C ASN A 184 -17.19 17.61 -6.27
N PRO A 185 -16.74 16.35 -6.23
CA PRO A 185 -17.10 15.40 -5.17
C PRO A 185 -16.44 15.75 -3.81
N ASP A 186 -15.33 16.48 -3.81
CA ASP A 186 -14.69 17.07 -2.62
C ASP A 186 -14.25 18.52 -2.92
N PRO A 187 -15.16 19.52 -2.80
CA PRO A 187 -14.88 20.89 -3.21
C PRO A 187 -13.75 21.58 -2.45
N ASP A 188 -13.46 21.17 -1.21
CA ASP A 188 -12.41 21.78 -0.39
C ASP A 188 -11.13 20.92 -0.26
N MET A 189 -11.13 19.73 -0.88
CA MET A 189 -10.04 18.76 -0.96
C MET A 189 -9.53 18.32 0.42
N ASN A 190 -10.45 18.16 1.37
CA ASN A 190 -10.12 17.78 2.74
C ASN A 190 -10.26 16.27 3.01
N GLY A 191 -10.78 15.49 2.05
CA GLY A 191 -11.06 14.06 2.17
C GLY A 191 -12.37 13.72 2.91
N ASP A 192 -13.31 14.65 3.00
CA ASP A 192 -14.66 14.50 3.55
C ASP A 192 -15.68 14.90 2.48
N ILE A 193 -16.22 13.90 1.78
CA ILE A 193 -17.20 14.09 0.69
C ILE A 193 -18.59 14.54 1.16
N SER A 194 -18.77 14.88 2.44
CA SER A 194 -20.07 15.34 2.96
C SER A 194 -20.47 16.74 2.48
N ASP A 195 -19.56 17.48 1.87
CA ASP A 195 -19.81 18.76 1.21
C ASP A 195 -19.73 18.71 -0.32
N ALA A 196 -19.75 17.50 -0.90
CA ALA A 196 -19.88 17.27 -2.33
C ALA A 196 -20.97 18.15 -2.96
N GLN A 197 -20.73 18.55 -4.21
CA GLN A 197 -21.72 19.33 -4.95
C GLN A 197 -23.03 18.56 -5.08
N ASN A 198 -24.13 19.27 -4.87
CA ASN A 198 -25.48 18.80 -5.07
C ASN A 198 -26.27 20.01 -5.58
N THR A 199 -26.52 20.05 -6.88
CA THR A 199 -26.95 21.23 -7.62
C THR A 199 -28.43 21.53 -7.36
N ASP A 200 -29.26 20.51 -7.26
CA ASP A 200 -30.70 20.65 -6.99
C ASP A 200 -31.06 20.78 -5.49
N GLY A 201 -30.19 20.30 -4.61
CA GLY A 201 -30.31 20.28 -3.15
C GLY A 201 -31.36 19.31 -2.59
N VAL A 202 -31.85 18.33 -3.36
CA VAL A 202 -32.91 17.39 -2.93
C VAL A 202 -32.55 15.91 -3.03
N ASP A 203 -31.73 15.50 -4.00
CA ASP A 203 -31.40 14.10 -4.28
C ASP A 203 -29.93 13.77 -3.89
N GLU A 204 -29.29 12.80 -4.56
CA GLU A 204 -27.88 12.42 -4.36
C GLU A 204 -26.91 13.57 -4.74
N PRO A 205 -25.61 13.55 -4.35
CA PRO A 205 -24.61 14.47 -4.93
C PRO A 205 -24.51 14.30 -6.45
N ASP A 206 -24.09 15.35 -7.16
CA ASP A 206 -24.05 15.41 -8.64
C ASP A 206 -23.39 14.14 -9.22
N TYR A 207 -22.20 13.77 -8.72
CA TYR A 207 -21.48 12.56 -9.15
C TYR A 207 -22.17 11.20 -8.93
N LEU A 208 -23.35 11.17 -8.31
CA LEU A 208 -24.19 10.00 -8.11
C LEU A 208 -25.62 10.21 -8.65
N ASP A 209 -25.88 11.32 -9.36
CA ASP A 209 -27.20 11.78 -9.76
C ASP A 209 -27.30 12.10 -11.26
N THR A 210 -27.92 11.18 -11.99
CA THR A 210 -28.05 11.28 -13.45
C THR A 210 -28.85 12.49 -13.99
N ASP A 211 -29.45 13.31 -13.13
CA ASP A 211 -30.22 14.53 -13.45
C ASP A 211 -29.89 15.63 -12.42
N ASP A 212 -28.63 16.09 -12.44
CA ASP A 212 -28.00 17.04 -11.50
C ASP A 212 -28.85 18.22 -11.03
N ASP A 213 -29.64 18.80 -11.94
CA ASP A 213 -30.48 19.96 -11.66
C ASP A 213 -31.97 19.62 -11.49
N ASN A 214 -32.33 18.36 -11.72
CA ASN A 214 -33.64 17.76 -11.51
C ASN A 214 -34.75 18.50 -12.27
N ASP A 215 -34.44 18.91 -13.50
CA ASP A 215 -35.40 19.51 -14.42
C ASP A 215 -36.18 18.48 -15.26
N GLY A 216 -35.77 17.22 -15.17
CA GLY A 216 -36.40 16.06 -15.80
C GLY A 216 -35.77 15.65 -17.12
N VAL A 217 -34.60 16.20 -17.46
CA VAL A 217 -33.73 15.74 -18.54
C VAL A 217 -32.43 15.26 -17.92
N ILE A 218 -32.11 13.97 -18.09
CA ILE A 218 -30.84 13.43 -17.57
C ILE A 218 -29.64 14.17 -18.15
N THR A 219 -28.60 14.39 -17.34
CA THR A 219 -27.42 15.20 -17.63
C THR A 219 -26.81 14.89 -19.00
N ARG A 220 -26.54 13.61 -19.32
CA ARG A 220 -26.00 13.20 -20.63
C ARG A 220 -26.81 13.66 -21.84
N TYR A 221 -28.10 13.96 -21.66
CA TYR A 221 -28.97 14.45 -22.73
C TYR A 221 -29.01 15.98 -22.84
N GLU A 222 -28.09 16.68 -22.19
CA GLU A 222 -28.01 18.13 -22.21
C GLU A 222 -26.79 18.68 -22.97
N ASP A 223 -26.02 17.79 -23.60
CA ASP A 223 -25.00 18.13 -24.60
C ASP A 223 -25.66 18.66 -25.89
N GLU A 224 -25.79 19.99 -26.01
CA GLU A 224 -26.49 20.67 -27.11
C GLU A 224 -25.83 20.39 -28.46
N ASN A 225 -24.51 20.16 -28.45
CA ASN A 225 -23.71 20.11 -29.66
C ASN A 225 -23.10 18.73 -29.97
N LEU A 226 -23.34 17.75 -29.10
CA LEU A 226 -22.90 16.34 -29.17
C LEU A 226 -21.39 16.22 -29.36
N ASN A 227 -20.63 16.97 -28.57
CA ASN A 227 -19.16 16.95 -28.58
C ASN A 227 -18.52 16.25 -27.38
N GLU A 228 -19.33 15.63 -26.51
CA GLU A 228 -18.89 14.93 -25.29
C GLU A 228 -18.30 15.89 -24.23
N ASN A 229 -18.68 17.17 -24.24
CA ASN A 229 -18.23 18.17 -23.28
C ASN A 229 -19.40 19.07 -22.82
N LEU A 230 -20.15 18.60 -21.83
CA LEU A 230 -21.32 19.31 -21.29
C LEU A 230 -20.96 20.69 -20.68
N PHE A 231 -19.71 20.85 -20.21
CA PHE A 231 -19.23 22.11 -19.63
C PHE A 231 -19.09 23.26 -20.64
N ASP A 232 -19.24 23.05 -21.95
CA ASP A 232 -19.21 24.12 -22.95
C ASP A 232 -20.58 24.56 -23.49
N ASP A 233 -21.65 23.90 -23.04
CA ASP A 233 -23.01 24.19 -23.46
C ASP A 233 -23.68 25.17 -22.50
N PHE A 234 -23.70 26.44 -22.91
CA PHE A 234 -24.32 27.54 -22.16
C PHE A 234 -25.38 28.25 -22.98
N VAL A 235 -26.51 28.57 -22.33
CA VAL A 235 -27.45 29.56 -22.88
C VAL A 235 -26.84 30.96 -22.82
N VAL A 236 -27.09 31.77 -23.84
CA VAL A 236 -26.52 33.13 -23.95
C VAL A 236 -26.86 33.98 -22.72
N GLY A 237 -25.82 34.27 -21.93
CA GLY A 237 -25.92 35.09 -20.73
C GLY A 237 -26.05 34.29 -19.42
N SER A 238 -26.10 32.95 -19.49
CA SER A 238 -25.89 32.07 -18.34
C SER A 238 -24.40 32.00 -17.99
N THR A 239 -24.13 31.62 -16.75
CA THR A 239 -22.79 31.31 -16.23
C THR A 239 -22.67 29.85 -15.79
N SER A 240 -23.78 29.10 -15.79
CA SER A 240 -23.83 27.68 -15.49
C SER A 240 -24.06 26.90 -16.79
N PRO A 241 -23.37 25.75 -16.97
CA PRO A 241 -23.69 24.79 -18.03
C PRO A 241 -25.17 24.40 -18.01
N ARG A 242 -25.67 23.86 -19.12
CA ARG A 242 -27.06 23.44 -19.27
C ARG A 242 -27.51 22.48 -18.17
N PHE A 243 -26.75 21.42 -17.94
CA PHE A 243 -27.04 20.37 -16.96
C PHE A 243 -27.03 20.79 -15.49
N LEU A 244 -26.65 22.05 -15.20
CA LEU A 244 -26.65 22.62 -13.86
C LEU A 244 -27.62 23.82 -13.74
N ASP A 245 -28.55 23.99 -14.68
CA ASP A 245 -29.49 25.10 -14.74
C ASP A 245 -30.94 24.59 -14.91
N PRO A 246 -31.71 24.47 -13.81
CA PRO A 246 -33.01 23.80 -13.79
C PRO A 246 -34.12 24.53 -14.56
N ALA A 247 -33.77 25.60 -15.26
CA ALA A 247 -34.62 26.29 -16.20
C ALA A 247 -34.49 25.78 -17.65
N LEU A 248 -33.58 24.83 -17.94
CA LEU A 248 -33.07 24.51 -19.28
C LEU A 248 -33.33 23.08 -19.80
N SER A 249 -34.54 22.56 -19.62
CA SER A 249 -34.95 21.19 -19.99
C SER A 249 -35.06 20.85 -21.50
N ASP A 250 -34.16 21.34 -22.37
CA ASP A 250 -34.09 20.94 -23.79
C ASP A 250 -33.30 19.62 -23.91
N THR A 251 -33.87 18.62 -24.58
CA THR A 251 -33.24 17.29 -24.72
C THR A 251 -32.45 17.10 -26.01
N PHE A 252 -31.23 16.62 -25.89
CA PHE A 252 -30.27 16.26 -26.94
C PHE A 252 -29.77 14.82 -26.70
N VAL A 253 -30.41 13.84 -27.33
CA VAL A 253 -30.15 12.42 -27.03
C VAL A 253 -28.71 12.01 -27.37
N ASN A 254 -27.99 11.53 -26.36
CA ASN A 254 -26.69 10.85 -26.44
C ASN A 254 -26.74 9.51 -25.69
N ASP A 255 -26.86 8.40 -26.42
CA ASP A 255 -26.92 7.04 -25.85
C ASP A 255 -25.52 6.39 -25.73
N ASP A 256 -24.45 7.09 -26.12
CA ASP A 256 -23.08 6.61 -26.00
C ASP A 256 -22.53 7.03 -24.62
N PHE A 257 -21.87 6.09 -23.93
CA PHE A 257 -21.25 6.30 -22.62
C PHE A 257 -19.75 6.54 -22.76
N ASN A 258 -19.19 7.32 -21.84
CA ASN A 258 -17.76 7.45 -21.68
C ASN A 258 -17.13 6.08 -21.40
N PRO A 259 -15.98 5.74 -22.04
CA PRO A 259 -15.30 4.51 -21.71
C PRO A 259 -14.62 4.65 -20.34
N ASN A 260 -14.97 3.76 -19.41
CA ASN A 260 -14.30 3.70 -18.12
C ASN A 260 -12.85 3.15 -18.23
N SER A 261 -11.95 3.69 -17.41
CA SER A 261 -10.57 3.22 -17.23
C SER A 261 -10.06 3.54 -15.83
N PHE A 262 -9.44 2.56 -15.17
CA PHE A 262 -8.87 2.73 -13.83
C PHE A 262 -7.48 2.08 -13.72
N THR A 263 -6.70 2.49 -12.73
CA THR A 263 -5.35 2.00 -12.44
C THR A 263 -5.20 1.71 -10.95
N ARG A 264 -4.79 0.49 -10.59
CA ARG A 264 -4.57 0.16 -9.17
C ARG A 264 -3.10 0.22 -8.80
N THR A 265 -2.75 1.00 -7.78
CA THR A 265 -1.42 0.95 -7.12
C THR A 265 -1.57 0.43 -5.70
N VAL A 266 -1.01 -0.75 -5.43
CA VAL A 266 -1.02 -1.36 -4.10
C VAL A 266 0.33 -1.11 -3.42
N THR A 267 0.30 -0.51 -2.24
CA THR A 267 1.46 -0.38 -1.34
C THR A 267 1.32 -1.34 -0.18
N VAL A 268 2.32 -2.19 0.04
CA VAL A 268 2.34 -3.19 1.12
C VAL A 268 3.49 -2.88 2.07
N THR A 269 3.17 -2.59 3.33
CA THR A 269 4.17 -2.41 4.39
C THR A 269 4.35 -3.70 5.17
N PHE A 270 5.58 -4.10 5.48
CA PHE A 270 5.88 -5.23 6.36
C PHE A 270 6.65 -4.79 7.62
N ILE A 271 6.18 -5.26 8.79
CA ILE A 271 6.82 -5.02 10.09
C ILE A 271 7.03 -6.37 10.78
N ILE A 272 8.28 -6.69 11.10
CA ILE A 272 8.67 -7.88 11.84
C ILE A 272 8.62 -7.58 13.33
N GLN A 273 8.06 -8.47 14.13
CA GLN A 273 7.81 -8.26 15.56
C GLN A 273 8.19 -9.51 16.36
N ASP A 274 8.71 -9.28 17.57
CA ASP A 274 8.97 -10.33 18.57
C ASP A 274 9.83 -11.50 18.04
N VAL A 275 10.81 -11.23 17.18
CA VAL A 275 11.72 -12.27 16.65
C VAL A 275 12.83 -12.60 17.63
N ASP A 276 13.24 -13.87 17.66
CA ASP A 276 14.27 -14.40 18.54
C ASP A 276 15.69 -14.33 17.96
N ILE A 277 16.00 -13.25 17.26
CA ILE A 277 17.35 -12.97 16.76
C ILE A 277 18.05 -12.03 17.76
N GLU A 278 18.91 -12.58 18.61
CA GLU A 278 19.52 -11.84 19.74
C GLU A 278 20.26 -10.54 19.36
N ILE A 279 20.79 -10.47 18.16
CA ILE A 279 21.52 -9.29 17.65
C ILE A 279 20.60 -8.19 17.12
N LEU A 280 19.32 -8.52 16.88
CA LEU A 280 18.30 -7.55 16.54
C LEU A 280 17.67 -7.10 17.85
N SER A 281 18.15 -5.98 18.38
CA SER A 281 17.79 -5.47 19.72
C SER A 281 16.38 -4.86 19.80
N ALA A 282 15.57 -4.96 18.73
CA ALA A 282 14.31 -4.27 18.57
C ALA A 282 13.09 -5.20 18.71
N ASP A 283 12.09 -4.76 19.48
CA ASP A 283 10.79 -5.44 19.61
C ASP A 283 10.01 -5.44 18.27
N ALA A 284 10.28 -4.44 17.42
CA ALA A 284 9.74 -4.33 16.07
C ALA A 284 10.78 -3.79 15.09
N LEU A 285 10.85 -4.39 13.91
CA LEU A 285 11.69 -4.01 12.78
C LEU A 285 10.79 -3.75 11.58
N GLU A 286 10.73 -2.49 11.16
CA GLU A 286 10.09 -2.10 9.91
C GLU A 286 10.99 -2.56 8.75
N MET A 287 10.55 -3.56 7.99
CA MET A 287 11.29 -4.01 6.81
C MET A 287 11.18 -2.99 5.68
N GLY A 288 10.00 -2.42 5.48
CA GLY A 288 9.76 -1.41 4.46
C GLY A 288 8.46 -1.61 3.69
N THR A 289 8.42 -1.04 2.49
CA THR A 289 7.24 -1.01 1.61
C THR A 289 7.53 -1.62 0.24
N TYR A 290 6.62 -2.47 -0.25
CA TYR A 290 6.58 -2.99 -1.62
C TYR A 290 5.44 -2.31 -2.38
N GLU A 291 5.72 -1.77 -3.57
CA GLU A 291 4.70 -1.17 -4.45
C GLU A 291 4.46 -2.04 -5.67
N ARG A 292 3.19 -2.17 -6.08
CA ARG A 292 2.78 -2.85 -7.31
C ARG A 292 1.70 -2.05 -8.04
N LEU A 293 2.01 -1.70 -9.28
CA LEU A 293 1.03 -1.18 -10.24
C LEU A 293 0.33 -2.33 -10.97
N PHE A 294 -0.98 -2.20 -11.15
CA PHE A 294 -1.79 -3.03 -12.02
C PHE A 294 -2.26 -2.16 -13.20
N ASP A 295 -1.75 -2.47 -14.39
CA ASP A 295 -2.33 -1.99 -15.63
C ASP A 295 -3.56 -2.87 -15.94
N LEU A 296 -4.76 -2.40 -15.60
CA LEU A 296 -6.03 -3.13 -15.77
C LEU A 296 -6.77 -2.70 -17.04
#